data_AF-A0A8T0NZ63-F1
#
_entry.id   AF-A0A8T0NZ63-F1
#
_cell.length_a   1.000
_cell.length_b   1.000
_cell.length_c   1.000
_cell.angle_alpha   90.00
_cell.angle_beta   90.00
_cell.angle_gamma   90.00
#
_symmetry.space_group_name_H-M   'P 1'
#
loop_
_entity.id
_entity.type
_entity.pdbx_description
1 polymer ?
#
loop_
_entity_poly.entity_id
_entity_poly.type
_entity_poly.pdbx_seq_one_letter_code
_entity_poly.pdbx_strand_id
1 'polypeptide(L)'
;MAWGEDEAIGPDVASAGLHVTERIGRDAAAQPDLEEALEASRYASHPYSSHPKEWPPLVEVAETRQLPPMLIERYNAAAGEGTALCGIFSDIHRAWATVDNSFFIWRFDKWDGQCQEHNVDEQAICAVGLARAKPGIFIEAIQYLLVLATPVEVRLVYVPF
;
A
#
# COMPACT_ATOMS: atom_id res chain seq x y z
N MET A 1 -43.47 12.75 -35.61
CA MET A 1 -42.81 11.46 -35.87
C MET A 1 -41.61 11.36 -34.96
N ALA A 2 -41.66 10.51 -33.92
CA ALA A 2 -40.53 10.07 -33.08
C ALA A 2 -41.05 9.14 -31.97
N TRP A 3 -41.61 7.97 -32.32
CA TRP A 3 -42.13 6.99 -31.35
C TRP A 3 -41.89 5.53 -31.80
N GLY A 4 -40.75 5.25 -32.44
CA GLY A 4 -40.44 3.91 -32.95
C GLY A 4 -39.10 3.32 -32.47
N GLU A 5 -38.26 4.12 -31.81
CA GLU A 5 -36.89 3.71 -31.45
C GLU A 5 -36.78 3.19 -30.01
N ASP A 6 -37.69 3.57 -29.11
CA ASP A 6 -37.58 3.27 -27.66
C ASP A 6 -38.07 1.84 -27.30
N GLU A 7 -38.98 1.26 -28.10
CA GLU A 7 -39.59 -0.04 -27.82
C GLU A 7 -38.68 -1.23 -28.21
N ALA A 8 -37.77 -1.02 -29.17
CA ALA A 8 -36.76 -1.99 -29.59
C ALA A 8 -35.53 -2.03 -28.66
N ILE A 9 -35.26 -0.93 -27.93
CA ILE A 9 -34.11 -0.83 -27.02
C ILE A 9 -34.30 -1.73 -25.78
N GLY A 10 -35.51 -1.82 -25.25
CA GLY A 10 -35.82 -2.68 -24.08
C GLY A 10 -35.42 -4.15 -24.21
N PRO A 11 -35.83 -4.88 -25.27
CA PRO A 11 -35.47 -6.29 -25.46
C PRO A 11 -33.98 -6.50 -25.75
N ASP A 12 -33.36 -5.61 -26.51
CA ASP A 12 -31.92 -5.70 -26.81
C ASP A 12 -31.07 -5.45 -25.56
N VAL A 13 -31.47 -4.50 -24.70
CA VAL A 13 -30.84 -4.25 -23.40
C VAL A 13 -31.03 -5.43 -22.45
N ALA A 14 -32.20 -6.07 -22.43
CA ALA A 14 -32.45 -7.25 -21.62
C ALA A 14 -31.60 -8.45 -22.08
N SER A 15 -31.47 -8.65 -23.40
CA SER A 15 -30.61 -9.68 -23.99
C SER A 15 -29.14 -9.44 -23.68
N ALA A 16 -28.66 -8.19 -23.83
CA ALA A 16 -27.30 -7.82 -23.48
C ALA A 16 -27.02 -8.04 -21.98
N GLY A 17 -27.96 -7.68 -21.10
CA GLY A 17 -27.86 -7.92 -19.66
C GLY A 17 -27.69 -9.40 -19.33
N LEU A 18 -28.46 -10.28 -19.99
CA LEU A 18 -28.35 -11.73 -19.80
C LEU A 18 -26.97 -12.26 -20.21
N HIS A 19 -26.45 -11.83 -21.36
CA HIS A 19 -25.10 -12.22 -21.82
C HIS A 19 -23.99 -11.70 -20.91
N VAL A 20 -24.11 -10.48 -20.38
CA VAL A 20 -23.16 -9.93 -19.41
C VAL A 20 -23.20 -10.73 -18.10
N THR A 21 -24.37 -11.00 -17.55
CA THR A 21 -24.51 -11.80 -16.32
C THR A 21 -23.96 -13.20 -16.49
N GLU A 22 -24.27 -13.85 -17.62
CA GLU A 22 -23.73 -15.17 -17.94
C GLU A 22 -22.19 -15.13 -18.04
N ARG A 23 -21.64 -14.11 -18.70
CA ARG A 23 -20.19 -13.96 -18.83
C ARG A 23 -19.51 -13.73 -17.48
N ILE A 24 -20.06 -12.88 -16.64
CA ILE A 24 -19.58 -12.65 -15.26
C ILE A 24 -19.59 -13.97 -14.48
N GLY A 25 -20.69 -14.74 -14.56
CA GLY A 25 -20.78 -16.03 -13.90
C GLY A 25 -19.73 -17.03 -14.38
N ARG A 26 -19.48 -17.08 -15.69
CA ARG A 26 -18.43 -17.93 -16.26
C ARG A 26 -17.02 -17.48 -15.87
N ASP A 27 -16.74 -16.19 -15.91
CA ASP A 27 -15.42 -15.64 -15.56
C ASP A 27 -15.11 -15.86 -14.07
N ALA A 28 -16.10 -15.68 -13.19
CA ALA A 28 -15.97 -15.98 -11.77
C ALA A 28 -15.71 -17.48 -11.50
N ALA A 29 -16.37 -18.38 -12.22
CA ALA A 29 -16.17 -19.82 -12.08
C ALA A 29 -14.87 -20.33 -12.74
N ALA A 30 -14.30 -19.58 -13.67
CA ALA A 30 -13.08 -19.96 -14.38
C ALA A 30 -11.80 -19.66 -13.59
N GLN A 31 -11.86 -18.76 -12.59
CA GLN A 31 -10.73 -18.54 -11.69
C GLN A 31 -10.75 -19.60 -10.58
N PRO A 32 -9.76 -20.51 -10.53
CA PRO A 32 -9.68 -21.49 -9.44
C PRO A 32 -9.43 -20.77 -8.11
N ASP A 33 -9.80 -21.42 -7.01
CA ASP A 33 -9.41 -20.96 -5.68
C ASP A 33 -7.88 -20.92 -5.54
N LEU A 34 -7.36 -20.03 -4.67
CA LEU A 34 -5.92 -19.88 -4.48
C LEU A 34 -5.26 -21.18 -3.98
N GLU A 35 -5.91 -21.90 -3.07
CA GLU A 35 -5.41 -23.18 -2.57
C GLU A 35 -5.37 -24.23 -3.68
N GLU A 36 -6.43 -24.33 -4.47
CA GLU A 36 -6.51 -25.23 -5.63
C GLU A 36 -5.44 -24.91 -6.68
N ALA A 37 -5.21 -23.62 -6.96
CA ALA A 37 -4.20 -23.15 -7.89
C ALA A 37 -2.78 -23.49 -7.41
N LEU A 38 -2.51 -23.33 -6.11
CA LEU A 38 -1.23 -23.69 -5.49
C LEU A 38 -1.01 -25.21 -5.54
N GLU A 39 -2.04 -26.02 -5.28
CA GLU A 39 -1.94 -27.49 -5.36
C GLU A 39 -1.64 -27.94 -6.80
N ALA A 40 -2.33 -27.36 -7.80
CA ALA A 40 -2.08 -27.63 -9.20
C ALA A 40 -0.63 -27.29 -9.62
N SER A 41 -0.05 -26.23 -9.06
CA SER A 41 1.34 -25.83 -9.35
C SER A 41 2.38 -26.85 -8.87
N ARG A 42 2.07 -27.70 -7.88
CA ARG A 42 2.99 -28.73 -7.40
C ARG A 42 3.33 -29.77 -8.46
N TYR A 43 2.41 -29.97 -9.41
CA TYR A 43 2.58 -30.87 -10.54
C TYR A 43 3.16 -30.18 -11.78
N ALA A 44 3.49 -28.87 -11.69
CA ALA A 44 4.12 -28.16 -12.78
C ALA A 44 5.54 -28.69 -13.01
N SER A 45 5.86 -29.06 -14.25
CA SER A 45 7.19 -29.54 -14.63
C SER A 45 8.27 -28.46 -14.57
N HIS A 46 7.87 -27.19 -14.57
CA HIS A 46 8.75 -26.02 -14.53
C HIS A 46 8.17 -24.94 -13.61
N PRO A 47 8.21 -25.14 -12.27
CA PRO A 47 7.62 -24.20 -11.30
C PRO A 47 8.32 -22.83 -11.31
N TYR A 48 9.53 -22.76 -11.84
CA TYR A 48 10.28 -21.54 -12.09
C TYR A 48 10.64 -21.48 -13.58
N SER A 49 9.79 -20.85 -14.38
CA SER A 49 10.14 -20.48 -15.76
C SER A 49 10.52 -19.01 -15.81
N SER A 50 11.52 -18.68 -16.62
CA SER A 50 11.82 -17.27 -16.89
C SER A 50 10.66 -16.68 -17.70
N HIS A 51 10.24 -15.47 -17.32
CA HIS A 51 9.17 -14.78 -18.04
C HIS A 51 9.52 -14.69 -19.54
N PRO A 52 8.64 -15.08 -20.47
CA PRO A 52 8.93 -15.02 -21.90
C PRO A 52 9.38 -13.61 -22.30
N LYS A 53 10.48 -13.50 -23.04
CA LYS A 53 11.04 -12.21 -23.46
C LYS A 53 10.12 -11.43 -24.41
N GLU A 54 9.22 -12.14 -25.09
CA GLU A 54 8.26 -11.59 -26.06
C GLU A 54 7.02 -11.00 -25.38
N TRP A 55 6.81 -11.29 -24.09
CA TRP A 55 5.67 -10.82 -23.33
C TRP A 55 6.04 -9.53 -22.60
N PRO A 56 5.09 -8.58 -22.44
CA PRO A 56 5.33 -7.41 -21.61
C PRO A 56 5.68 -7.85 -20.18
N PRO A 57 6.63 -7.18 -19.52
CA PRO A 57 7.04 -7.55 -18.17
C PRO A 57 5.86 -7.50 -17.20
N LEU A 58 5.83 -8.45 -16.25
CA LEU A 58 4.76 -8.53 -15.24
C LEU A 58 4.73 -7.29 -14.32
N VAL A 59 5.88 -6.67 -14.10
CA VAL A 59 6.04 -5.48 -13.27
C VAL A 59 7.06 -4.56 -13.94
N GLU A 60 6.69 -3.29 -14.09
CA GLU A 60 7.60 -2.23 -14.54
C GLU A 60 7.79 -1.22 -13.41
N VAL A 61 9.03 -0.76 -13.24
CA VAL A 61 9.33 0.34 -12.34
C VAL A 61 8.80 1.63 -12.98
N ALA A 62 7.65 2.10 -12.52
CA ALA A 62 7.03 3.31 -13.02
C ALA A 62 7.84 4.57 -12.66
N GLU A 63 8.36 4.64 -11.43
CA GLU A 63 9.08 5.80 -10.93
C GLU A 63 10.08 5.39 -9.84
N THR A 64 11.22 6.09 -9.77
CA THR A 64 12.19 5.98 -8.67
C THR A 64 12.34 7.35 -8.01
N ARG A 65 12.19 7.40 -6.68
CA ARG A 65 12.26 8.64 -5.91
C ARG A 65 13.42 8.60 -4.92
N GLN A 66 14.09 9.74 -4.76
CA GLN A 66 15.14 9.90 -3.78
C GLN A 66 14.58 10.12 -2.37
N LEU A 67 15.36 9.73 -1.36
CA LEU A 67 15.02 9.98 0.04
C LEU A 67 15.12 11.49 0.35
N PRO A 68 14.35 12.00 1.33
CA PRO A 68 14.45 13.39 1.77
C PRO A 68 15.89 13.77 2.18
N PRO A 69 16.42 14.93 1.78
CA PRO A 69 17.79 15.34 2.12
C PRO A 69 18.07 15.36 3.62
N MET A 70 17.12 15.82 4.42
CA MET A 70 17.23 15.88 5.89
C MET A 70 17.48 14.50 6.51
N LEU A 71 16.83 13.45 6.00
CA LEU A 71 17.04 12.07 6.44
C LEU A 71 18.46 11.62 6.09
N ILE A 72 18.92 11.92 4.87
CA ILE A 72 20.27 11.56 4.41
C ILE A 72 21.33 12.25 5.27
N GLU A 73 21.15 13.55 5.54
CA GLU A 73 22.03 14.34 6.39
C GLU A 73 22.08 13.78 7.82
N ARG A 74 20.91 13.47 8.42
CA ARG A 74 20.84 12.89 9.77
C ARG A 74 21.55 11.54 9.86
N TYR A 75 21.32 10.67 8.87
CA TYR A 75 21.95 9.35 8.80
C TYR A 75 23.48 9.46 8.67
N ASN A 76 23.96 10.36 7.80
CA ASN A 76 25.39 10.60 7.62
C ASN A 76 26.04 11.23 8.86
N ALA A 77 25.33 12.12 9.57
CA ALA A 77 25.82 12.74 10.81
C ALA A 77 26.03 11.72 11.94
N ALA A 78 25.25 10.63 11.95
CA ALA A 78 25.45 9.50 12.85
C ALA A 78 26.59 8.56 12.42
N ALA A 79 27.41 8.97 11.43
CA ALA A 79 28.50 8.19 10.83
C ALA A 79 28.06 6.79 10.31
N GLY A 80 26.75 6.57 10.10
CA GLY A 80 26.19 5.26 9.76
C GLY A 80 26.29 4.22 10.89
N GLU A 81 26.62 4.63 12.11
CA GLU A 81 26.69 3.76 13.29
C GLU A 81 25.36 3.69 14.06
N GLY A 82 24.43 4.62 13.77
CA GLY A 82 23.10 4.67 14.36
C GLY A 82 22.15 3.57 13.86
N THR A 83 21.16 3.23 14.67
CA THR A 83 20.11 2.28 14.27
C THR A 83 19.14 2.97 13.33
N ALA A 84 19.02 2.46 12.10
CA ALA A 84 18.10 3.00 11.12
C ALA A 84 17.06 1.97 10.68
N LEU A 85 15.79 2.36 10.68
CA LEU A 85 14.67 1.58 10.19
C LEU A 85 13.95 2.37 9.10
N CYS A 86 13.28 1.68 8.17
CA CYS A 86 12.42 2.34 7.21
C CYS A 86 11.24 1.45 6.81
N GLY A 87 10.20 2.07 6.27
CA GLY A 87 9.03 1.35 5.81
C GLY A 87 8.02 2.25 5.10
N ILE A 88 6.90 1.64 4.73
CA ILE A 88 5.83 2.30 4.00
C ILE A 88 4.52 2.06 4.75
N PHE A 89 3.75 3.14 4.89
CA PHE A 89 2.35 3.11 5.30
C PHE A 89 1.47 3.37 4.07
N SER A 90 1.08 2.29 3.40
CA SER A 90 0.27 2.33 2.17
C SER A 90 -1.07 3.02 2.38
N ASP A 91 -1.73 2.77 3.51
CA ASP A 91 -3.08 3.25 3.81
C ASP A 91 -3.17 4.79 3.88
N ILE A 92 -2.06 5.45 4.20
CA ILE A 92 -1.96 6.91 4.32
C ILE A 92 -1.02 7.53 3.28
N HIS A 93 -0.54 6.73 2.32
CA HIS A 93 0.38 7.14 1.26
C HIS A 93 1.66 7.82 1.78
N ARG A 94 2.18 7.34 2.92
CA ARG A 94 3.39 7.88 3.55
C ARG A 94 4.50 6.84 3.62
N ALA A 95 5.73 7.27 3.40
CA ALA A 95 6.93 6.51 3.71
C ALA A 95 7.54 7.09 4.99
N TRP A 96 8.26 6.26 5.73
CA TRP A 96 8.87 6.66 6.98
C TRP A 96 10.26 6.07 7.14
N ALA A 97 11.07 6.71 7.96
CA ALA A 97 12.37 6.23 8.37
C ALA A 97 12.67 6.66 9.81
N THR A 98 13.56 5.95 10.48
CA THR A 98 14.13 6.36 11.76
C THR A 98 15.64 6.38 11.67
N VAL A 99 16.26 7.29 12.43
CA VAL A 99 17.68 7.30 12.73
C VAL A 99 17.81 7.54 14.22
N ASP A 100 18.20 6.50 14.96
CA ASP A 100 18.18 6.46 16.42
C ASP A 100 16.82 6.88 16.98
N ASN A 101 16.73 8.06 17.61
CA ASN A 101 15.52 8.58 18.23
C ASN A 101 14.71 9.53 17.32
N SER A 102 15.23 9.85 16.13
CA SER A 102 14.56 10.73 15.18
C SER A 102 13.67 9.91 14.24
N PHE A 103 12.39 10.25 14.16
CA PHE A 103 11.41 9.68 13.22
C PHE A 103 11.12 10.67 12.08
N PHE A 104 11.14 10.17 10.85
CA PHE A 104 10.88 10.94 9.64
C PHE A 104 9.69 10.35 8.89
N ILE A 105 8.80 11.19 8.39
CA ILE A 105 7.66 10.77 7.57
C ILE A 105 7.41 11.75 6.42
N TRP A 106 7.13 11.22 5.23
CA TRP A 106 6.89 12.02 4.02
C TRP A 106 5.92 11.31 3.07
N ARG A 107 5.37 12.04 2.11
CA ARG A 107 4.53 11.47 1.04
C ARG A 107 5.39 10.79 -0.01
N PHE A 108 5.13 9.52 -0.29
CA PHE A 108 5.78 8.82 -1.39
C PHE A 108 5.03 8.94 -2.71
N ASP A 109 3.75 9.33 -2.69
CA ASP A 109 2.89 9.38 -3.89
C ASP A 109 3.01 10.70 -4.64
N LYS A 110 3.11 11.83 -3.91
CA LYS A 110 3.36 13.17 -4.44
C LYS A 110 4.37 13.85 -3.54
N TRP A 111 5.55 14.12 -4.08
CA TRP A 111 6.54 14.90 -3.34
C TRP A 111 6.08 16.36 -3.25
N ASP A 112 5.77 16.80 -2.04
CA ASP A 112 5.36 18.17 -1.70
C ASP A 112 6.52 18.99 -1.10
N GLY A 113 7.73 18.43 -1.09
CA GLY A 113 8.89 19.03 -0.43
C GLY A 113 8.85 18.93 1.09
N GLN A 114 7.83 18.27 1.67
CA GLN A 114 7.67 18.17 3.12
C GLN A 114 8.17 16.82 3.61
N CYS A 115 9.09 16.87 4.57
CA CYS A 115 9.45 15.73 5.40
C CYS A 115 9.30 16.18 6.86
N GLN A 116 8.38 15.55 7.57
CA GLN A 116 8.15 15.86 8.97
C GLN A 116 9.11 15.04 9.82
N GLU A 117 9.81 15.73 10.72
CA GLU A 117 10.67 15.12 11.73
C GLU A 117 9.99 15.17 13.09
N HIS A 118 10.00 14.04 13.79
CA HIS A 118 9.55 13.91 15.16
C HIS A 118 10.67 13.26 15.99
N ASN A 119 11.21 13.99 16.96
CA ASN A 119 12.19 13.45 17.87
C ASN A 119 11.48 12.80 19.06
N VAL A 120 11.69 11.50 19.20
CA VAL A 120 11.43 10.78 20.45
C VAL A 120 12.60 11.11 21.39
N ASP A 121 12.40 11.00 22.71
CA ASP A 121 13.39 11.43 23.72
C ASP A 121 14.71 10.62 23.64
N GLU A 122 15.41 10.39 24.75
CA GLU A 122 16.81 9.92 24.76
C GLU A 122 17.05 8.54 24.14
N GLN A 123 16.02 7.75 23.84
CA GLN A 123 16.16 6.37 23.39
C GLN A 123 15.89 6.17 21.91
N ALA A 124 16.68 5.28 21.31
CA ALA A 124 16.50 4.87 19.93
C ALA A 124 15.16 4.16 19.72
N ILE A 125 14.52 4.44 18.60
CA ILE A 125 13.29 3.80 18.15
C ILE A 125 13.65 2.41 17.61
N CYS A 126 13.07 1.39 18.22
CA CYS A 126 13.30 -0.01 17.84
C CYS A 126 12.17 -0.57 16.97
N ALA A 127 10.98 0.01 16.99
CA ALA A 127 9.89 -0.35 16.09
C ALA A 127 8.93 0.82 15.84
N VAL A 128 8.32 0.81 14.65
CA VAL A 128 7.30 1.76 14.22
C VAL A 128 6.12 0.99 13.66
N GLY A 129 4.90 1.38 14.00
CA GLY A 129 3.67 0.80 13.46
C GLY A 129 2.60 1.85 13.20
N LEU A 130 1.65 1.50 12.33
CA LEU A 130 0.43 2.27 12.11
C LEU A 130 -0.76 1.41 12.52
N ALA A 131 -1.57 1.91 13.44
CA ALA A 131 -2.75 1.20 13.94
C ALA A 131 -4.01 2.00 13.65
N ARG A 132 -5.15 1.34 13.39
CA ARG A 132 -6.44 2.02 13.33
C ARG A 132 -6.89 2.45 14.72
N ALA A 133 -7.44 3.66 14.81
CA ALA A 133 -8.02 4.16 16.03
C ALA A 133 -9.25 3.33 16.43
N LYS A 134 -9.42 3.09 17.74
CA LYS A 134 -10.58 2.36 18.25
C LYS A 134 -11.84 3.24 18.15
N PRO A 135 -12.95 2.73 17.58
CA PRO A 135 -14.20 3.48 17.51
C PRO A 135 -14.67 3.95 18.89
N GLY A 136 -15.12 5.21 18.98
CA GLY A 136 -15.66 5.80 20.21
C GLY A 136 -14.63 6.23 21.26
N ILE A 137 -13.32 6.15 20.97
CA ILE A 137 -12.26 6.64 21.87
C ILE A 137 -11.74 8.02 21.45
N PHE A 138 -11.51 8.21 20.16
CA PHE A 138 -11.02 9.45 19.59
C PHE A 138 -12.11 10.17 18.79
N ILE A 139 -11.89 11.46 18.50
CA ILE A 139 -12.73 12.18 17.54
C ILE A 139 -12.64 11.51 16.16
N GLU A 140 -13.71 11.59 15.37
CA GLU A 140 -13.84 10.88 14.08
C GLU A 140 -12.73 11.24 13.07
N ALA A 141 -12.13 12.43 13.20
CA ALA A 141 -11.01 12.86 12.36
C ALA A 141 -9.73 12.03 12.58
N ILE A 142 -9.58 11.34 13.71
CA ILE A 142 -8.41 10.51 14.03
C ILE A 142 -8.71 9.06 13.64
N GLN A 143 -8.31 8.69 12.42
CA GLN A 143 -8.51 7.33 11.88
C GLN A 143 -7.35 6.38 12.19
N TYR A 144 -6.14 6.92 12.31
CA TYR A 144 -4.91 6.16 12.52
C TYR A 144 -4.09 6.75 13.68
N LEU A 145 -3.36 5.87 14.35
CA LEU A 145 -2.41 6.18 15.40
C LEU A 145 -1.04 5.66 14.98
N LEU A 146 -0.03 6.52 15.10
CA LEU A 146 1.36 6.14 14.96
C LEU A 146 1.84 5.52 16.28
N VAL A 147 2.43 4.34 16.20
CA VAL A 147 3.01 3.62 17.32
C VAL A 147 4.53 3.72 17.21
N LEU A 148 5.18 4.32 18.19
CA LEU A 148 6.65 4.41 18.28
C LEU A 148 7.10 3.65 19.52
N ALA A 149 7.89 2.60 19.32
CA ALA A 149 8.44 1.80 20.41
C ALA A 149 9.93 2.09 20.59
N THR A 150 10.34 2.27 21.84
CA THR A 150 11.72 2.33 22.30
C THR A 150 11.98 1.14 23.23
N PRO A 151 13.23 0.86 23.62
CA PRO A 151 13.53 -0.19 24.58
C PRO A 151 12.80 -0.09 25.93
N VAL A 152 12.37 1.12 26.35
CA VAL A 152 11.69 1.30 27.65
C VAL A 152 10.20 1.56 27.56
N GLU A 153 9.69 2.05 26.43
CA GLU A 153 8.27 2.42 26.34
C GLU A 153 7.71 2.40 24.92
N VAL A 154 6.38 2.41 24.85
CA VAL A 154 5.61 2.53 23.61
C VAL A 154 4.76 3.78 23.66
N ARG A 155 4.95 4.68 22.70
CA ARG A 155 4.19 5.92 22.54
C ARG A 155 3.17 5.79 21.42
N LEU A 156 1.96 6.29 21.68
CA LEU A 156 0.91 6.46 20.69
C LEU A 156 0.81 7.94 20.35
N VAL A 157 1.08 8.27 19.10
CA VAL A 157 1.09 9.65 18.60
C VAL A 157 0.09 9.77 17.46
N TYR A 158 -0.68 10.86 17.46
CA TYR A 158 -1.48 11.25 16.31
C TYR A 158 -0.61 12.06 15.34
N VAL A 159 -0.65 11.71 14.06
CA VAL A 159 -0.06 12.52 12.99
C VAL A 159 -1.19 12.97 12.07
N PRO A 160 -1.36 14.29 11.84
CA PRO A 160 -2.33 14.79 10.87
C PRO A 160 -1.87 14.40 9.46
N PHE A 161 -2.73 13.68 8.71
CA PHE A 161 -2.43 13.16 7.38
C PHE A 161 -3.15 13.92 6.27
#